data_AF-A0A7W1LTE3-F1
#
_entry.id   AF-A0A7W1LTE3-F1
#
_cell.length_a   1.000
_cell.length_b   1.000
_cell.length_c   1.000
_cell.angle_alpha   90.00
_cell.angle_beta   90.00
_cell.angle_gamma   90.00
#
_symmetry.space_group_name_H-M   'P 1'
#
loop_
_entity.id
_entity.type
_entity.pdbx_description
1 polymer ?
#
loop_
_entity_poly.entity_id
_entity_poly.type
_entity_poly.pdbx_seq_one_letter_code
_entity_poly.pdbx_strand_id
1 'polypeptide(L)' 'MTGRPFAVAARPADLLRTRRMPDLLAMYAAAHPDKPAVIDDRPGEEQVTLSYAELDERANRLAAVMRSHGLGQGAT' A
#
# COMPACT_ATOMS: atom_id res chain seq x y z
N MET A 1 -36.71 -5.68 -26.91
CA MET A 1 -37.10 -5.00 -25.64
C MET A 1 -37.01 -6.05 -24.54
N THR A 2 -35.83 -6.32 -23.99
CA THR A 2 -35.11 -5.56 -22.94
C THR A 2 -35.70 -5.82 -21.56
N GLY A 3 -35.19 -6.84 -20.87
CA GLY A 3 -35.15 -6.89 -19.41
C GLY A 3 -33.71 -6.62 -18.97
N ARG A 4 -33.36 -5.35 -18.74
CA ARG A 4 -32.10 -5.01 -18.06
C ARG A 4 -32.30 -5.32 -16.58
N PRO A 5 -31.53 -6.24 -15.96
CA PRO A 5 -31.61 -6.43 -14.52
C PRO A 5 -31.25 -5.12 -13.82
N PHE A 6 -31.91 -4.88 -12.68
CA PHE A 6 -31.76 -3.71 -11.82
C PHE A 6 -30.29 -3.33 -11.66
N ALA A 7 -29.94 -2.12 -12.06
CA ALA A 7 -28.68 -1.52 -11.65
C ALA A 7 -28.76 -1.33 -10.14
N VAL A 8 -28.05 -2.20 -9.40
CA VAL A 8 -27.73 -1.93 -8.00
C VAL A 8 -26.93 -0.64 -8.01
N ALA A 9 -27.55 0.47 -7.59
CA ALA A 9 -26.85 1.71 -7.38
C ALA A 9 -25.76 1.43 -6.33
N ALA A 10 -24.51 1.39 -6.78
CA ALA A 10 -23.36 1.24 -5.90
C ALA A 10 -23.49 2.28 -4.79
N ARG A 11 -23.35 1.84 -3.54
CA ARG A 11 -23.46 2.78 -2.42
C ARG A 11 -22.33 3.79 -2.54
N PRO A 12 -22.53 5.05 -2.15
CA PRO A 12 -21.45 6.05 -2.18
C PRO A 12 -20.19 5.58 -1.40
N ALA A 13 -20.36 4.72 -0.40
CA ALA A 13 -19.26 4.05 0.30
C ALA A 13 -18.46 3.06 -0.57
N ASP A 14 -19.08 2.35 -1.52
CA ASP A 14 -18.39 1.46 -2.46
C ASP A 14 -17.60 2.24 -3.50
N LEU A 15 -18.10 3.41 -3.89
CA LEU A 15 -17.37 4.33 -4.78
C LEU A 15 -16.16 4.97 -4.07
N LEU A 16 -16.25 5.22 -2.76
CA LEU A 16 -15.10 5.61 -1.93
C LEU A 16 -14.10 4.47 -1.72
N ARG A 17 -14.55 3.21 -1.59
CA ARG A 17 -13.65 2.03 -1.63
C ARG A 17 -12.97 1.85 -2.99
N THR A 18 -13.63 2.27 -4.07
CA THR A 18 -13.14 2.15 -5.45
C THR A 18 -12.22 3.29 -5.87
N ARG A 19 -12.27 4.45 -5.20
CA ARG A 19 -11.22 5.47 -5.32
C ARG A 19 -9.99 4.95 -4.55
N ARG A 20 -9.29 4.00 -5.16
CA ARG A 20 -8.01 3.46 -4.70
C ARG A 20 -7.13 4.66 -4.40
N MET A 21 -6.85 4.90 -3.11
CA MET A 21 -5.84 5.88 -2.72
C MET A 21 -4.57 5.51 -3.50
N PRO A 22 -3.91 6.45 -4.20
CA PRO A 22 -2.67 6.14 -4.89
C PRO A 22 -1.67 5.54 -3.90
N ASP A 23 -0.88 4.58 -4.36
CA ASP A 23 0.22 4.04 -3.58
C ASP A 23 1.30 5.12 -3.47
N LEU A 24 1.18 5.94 -2.43
CA LEU A 24 2.07 7.08 -2.21
C LEU A 24 3.50 6.61 -1.99
N LEU A 25 3.70 5.47 -1.34
CA LEU A 25 5.04 4.93 -1.11
C LEU A 25 5.71 4.56 -2.43
N ALA A 26 5.02 3.78 -3.28
CA ALA A 26 5.55 3.43 -4.59
C ALA A 26 5.80 4.66 -5.48
N MET A 27 4.92 5.67 -5.41
CA MET A 27 5.11 6.94 -6.12
C MET A 27 6.38 7.67 -5.68
N TYR A 28 6.63 7.79 -4.37
CA TYR A 28 7.83 8.44 -3.86
C TYR A 28 9.10 7.60 -4.11
N ALA A 29 9.03 6.27 -4.03
CA ALA A 29 10.13 5.37 -4.38
C ALA A 29 10.55 5.52 -5.84
N ALA A 30 9.59 5.66 -6.76
CA ALA A 30 9.89 5.91 -8.17
C ALA A 30 10.45 7.32 -8.41
N ALA A 31 9.89 8.34 -7.76
CA ALA A 31 10.31 9.73 -7.97
C ALA A 31 11.65 10.07 -7.29
N HIS A 32 11.93 9.46 -6.14
CA HIS A 32 13.01 9.84 -5.24
C HIS A 32 13.68 8.62 -4.57
N PRO A 33 14.21 7.66 -5.35
CA PRO A 33 14.65 6.36 -4.84
C PRO A 33 15.71 6.47 -3.74
N ASP A 34 16.66 7.39 -3.88
CA ASP A 34 17.81 7.53 -2.97
C ASP A 34 17.55 8.46 -1.78
N LYS A 35 16.39 9.12 -1.72
CA LYS A 35 16.09 10.02 -0.59
C LYS A 35 15.83 9.19 0.68
N PRO A 36 16.35 9.59 1.85
CA PRO A 36 16.00 8.96 3.11
C PRO A 36 14.48 9.02 3.37
N ALA A 37 13.89 7.86 3.64
CA ALA A 37 12.47 7.71 3.97
C ALA A 37 12.27 7.43 5.47
N VAL A 38 13.17 6.64 6.06
CA VAL A 38 13.15 6.31 7.49
C VAL A 38 14.55 6.45 8.04
N ILE A 39 14.66 7.09 9.21
CA ILE A 39 15.88 7.13 10.02
C ILE A 39 15.46 6.61 11.40
N ASP A 40 16.02 5.46 11.78
CA ASP A 40 15.88 4.88 13.10
C ASP A 40 17.17 5.13 13.87
N ASP A 41 17.12 6.06 14.82
CA ASP A 41 18.25 6.51 15.63
C ASP A 41 17.92 6.28 17.11
N ARG A 42 18.11 5.05 17.57
CA ARG A 42 17.84 4.62 18.94
C ARG A 42 19.14 4.67 19.77
N PRO A 43 19.11 5.21 20.99
CA PRO A 43 20.29 5.29 21.83
C PRO A 43 20.93 3.92 22.09
N GLY A 44 22.24 3.81 21.86
CA GLY A 44 23.00 2.57 22.08
C GLY A 44 22.90 1.53 20.95
N GLU A 45 22.19 1.83 19.87
CA GLU A 45 22.16 1.03 18.64
C GLU A 45 22.81 1.80 17.48
N GLU A 46 23.23 1.08 16.45
CA GLU A 46 23.70 1.71 15.20
C GLU A 46 22.51 2.35 14.48
N GLN A 47 22.69 3.59 14.00
CA GLN A 47 21.66 4.28 13.24
C GLN A 47 21.36 3.52 11.95
N VAL A 48 20.08 3.25 11.70
CA VAL A 48 19.62 2.62 10.46
C VAL A 48 18.89 3.67 9.62
N THR A 49 19.33 3.86 8.39
CA THR A 49 18.64 4.69 7.40
C THR A 49 18.15 3.82 6.26
N LEU A 50 16.90 4.02 5.84
CA LEU A 50 16.33 3.41 4.64
C LEU A 50 15.96 4.49 3.64
N SER A 51 16.33 4.26 2.39
CA SER A 51 15.85 5.05 1.26
C SER A 51 14.40 4.71 0.93
N TYR A 52 13.73 5.54 0.13
CA TYR A 52 12.38 5.23 -0.34
C TYR A 52 12.33 3.93 -1.15
N ALA A 53 13.36 3.64 -1.95
CA ALA A 53 13.43 2.39 -2.71
C ALA A 53 13.54 1.17 -1.78
N GLU A 54 14.42 1.23 -0.78
CA GLU A 54 14.61 0.13 0.17
C GLU A 54 13.38 -0.12 1.04
N LEU A 55 12.69 0.96 1.42
CA LEU A 55 11.45 0.87 2.19
C LEU A 55 10.34 0.20 1.37
N ASP A 56 10.15 0.61 0.12
CA ASP A 56 9.15 0.01 -0.79
C ASP A 56 9.42 -1.48 -1.02
N GLU A 57 10.67 -1.85 -1.31
CA GLU A 57 11.05 -3.25 -1.47
C GLU A 57 10.76 -4.09 -0.22
N ARG A 58 11.10 -3.58 0.97
CA ARG A 58 10.84 -4.27 2.24
C ARG A 58 9.34 -4.40 2.50
N ALA A 59 8.56 -3.36 2.25
CA ALA A 59 7.11 -3.38 2.37
C ALA A 59 6.48 -4.40 1.41
N ASN A 60 6.94 -4.44 0.16
CA ASN A 60 6.47 -5.38 -0.86
C ASN A 60 6.81 -6.83 -0.51
N ARG A 61 8.01 -7.09 0.04
CA ARG A 61 8.37 -8.41 0.58
C ARG A 61 7.45 -8.81 1.72
N LEU A 62 7.20 -7.92 2.68
CA LEU A 62 6.29 -8.17 3.79
C LEU A 62 4.85 -8.46 3.29
N ALA A 63 4.35 -7.68 2.34
CA ALA A 63 3.04 -7.88 1.74
C ALA A 63 2.94 -9.22 0.99
N ALA A 64 4.02 -9.69 0.35
CA ALA A 64 4.07 -11.02 -0.26
C ALA A 64 3.95 -12.13 0.79
N VAL A 65 4.66 -12.00 1.92
CA VAL A 65 4.55 -12.94 3.05
C VAL A 65 3.15 -12.93 3.63
N MET A 66 2.56 -11.77 3.92
CA MET A 66 1.18 -11.66 4.42
C MET A 66 0.17 -12.33 3.48
N ARG A 67 0.31 -12.12 2.17
CA ARG A 67 -0.54 -12.80 1.16
C ARG A 67 -0.36 -14.32 1.18
N SER A 68 0.86 -14.82 1.37
CA SER A 68 1.08 -16.27 1.51
C SER A 68 0.41 -16.87 2.76
N HIS A 69 0.15 -16.06 3.79
CA HIS A 69 -0.62 -16.44 4.98
C HIS A 69 -2.13 -16.23 4.81
N GLY A 70 -2.62 -15.87 3.62
CA GLY A 70 -4.05 -15.69 3.33
C GLY A 70 -4.61 -14.31 3.70
N LEU A 71 -3.76 -13.35 4.09
CA LEU A 71 -4.19 -12.00 4.39
C LEU A 71 -4.46 -11.21 3.09
N GLY A 72 -5.71 -10.78 2.93
CA GLY A 72 -6.18 -9.97 1.81
C GLY A 72 -6.62 -8.57 2.25
N GLN A 73 -6.96 -7.73 1.28
CA GLN A 73 -7.50 -6.40 1.59
C GLN A 73 -8.81 -6.52 2.37
N GLY A 74 -8.85 -5.97 3.59
CA GLY A 74 -10.03 -6.02 4.44
C GLY A 74 -10.35 -7.40 5.02
N ALA A 75 -9.35 -8.29 5.14
CA ALA A 75 -9.52 -9.55 5.84
C ALA A 75 -9.99 -9.28 7.30
N THR A 76 -11.18 -9.79 7.61
CA THR A 76 -11.85 -9.79 8.93
C THR A 76 -11.66 -11.11 9.63
#